data_AF-A0A7X8UXE9-F1
#
_entry.id   AF-A0A7X8UXE9-F1
#
_cell.length_a   1.000
_cell.length_b   1.000
_cell.length_c   1.000
_cell.angle_alpha   90.00
_cell.angle_beta   90.00
_cell.angle_gamma   90.00
#
_symmetry.space_group_name_H-M   'P 1'
#
loop_
_entity.id
_entity.type
_entity.pdbx_description
1 polymer ?
#
loop_
_entity_poly.entity_id
_entity_poly.type
_entity_poly.pdbx_seq_one_letter_code
_entity_poly.pdbx_strand_id
1 'polypeptide(L)'
;MPLKEALLSLVGGRWGETLIPLGLAIIAIFFMMSSYRRRMLRRQAQPPRQTPLREPPSTPALNPQHQAQAQTRLKHDLEALMVELEEFSRSVSAQIDMRFAKLETAIQDADRRITALNRLTRRLAERNGQPVPENEAHDLRHEIVYELSDAGLTPIEIARDTGKTPGEIELILNLRKQVDGGH
;
A
#
# COMPACT_ATOMS: atom_id res chain seq x y z
N MET A 1 -37.02 12.70 3.81
CA MET A 1 -35.80 12.43 3.02
C MET A 1 -34.67 13.39 3.45
N PRO A 2 -33.79 13.01 4.39
CA PRO A 2 -32.52 13.74 4.58
C PRO A 2 -31.28 12.84 4.74
N LEU A 3 -31.37 11.53 4.46
CA LEU A 3 -30.23 10.60 4.70
C LEU A 3 -29.23 10.55 3.54
N LYS A 4 -29.64 10.89 2.31
CA LYS A 4 -28.80 10.78 1.11
C LYS A 4 -27.75 11.91 1.01
N GLU A 5 -28.09 13.08 1.54
CA GLU A 5 -27.22 14.28 1.59
C GLU A 5 -26.06 14.13 2.59
N ALA A 6 -26.26 13.38 3.69
CA ALA A 6 -25.23 13.18 4.71
C ALA A 6 -24.11 12.21 4.29
N LEU A 7 -24.40 11.30 3.36
CA LEU A 7 -23.41 10.33 2.86
C LEU A 7 -22.50 10.91 1.77
N LEU A 8 -22.97 11.92 1.03
CA LEU A 8 -22.18 12.59 0.00
C LEU A 8 -21.20 13.64 0.56
N SER A 9 -21.47 14.21 1.74
CA SER A 9 -20.52 15.12 2.40
C SER A 9 -19.39 14.40 3.14
N LEU A 10 -19.55 13.10 3.45
CA LEU A 10 -18.54 12.31 4.16
C LEU A 10 -17.44 11.77 3.22
N VAL A 11 -17.73 11.63 1.93
CA VAL A 11 -16.77 11.15 0.92
C VAL A 11 -16.05 12.31 0.20
N GLY A 12 -16.65 13.49 0.10
CA GLY A 12 -16.13 14.60 -0.71
C GLY A 12 -15.25 15.65 -0.02
N GLY A 13 -15.14 15.65 1.31
CA GLY A 13 -14.66 16.85 2.04
C GLY A 13 -13.25 16.82 2.63
N ARG A 14 -12.59 15.66 2.82
CA ARG A 14 -11.44 15.55 3.74
C ARG A 14 -10.11 15.05 3.18
N TRP A 15 -10.10 14.64 1.91
CA TRP A 15 -8.88 14.21 1.21
C TRP A 15 -8.20 15.38 0.48
N GLY A 16 -8.93 16.39 0.03
CA GLY A 16 -8.36 17.58 -0.61
C GLY A 16 -7.66 18.53 0.37
N GLU A 17 -8.24 18.73 1.56
CA GLU A 17 -7.72 19.69 2.55
C GLU A 17 -6.56 19.15 3.38
N THR A 18 -6.33 17.84 3.43
CA THR A 18 -5.21 17.24 4.19
C THR A 18 -3.97 17.00 3.33
N LEU A 19 -4.14 16.81 2.01
CA LEU A 19 -3.02 16.62 1.08
C LEU A 19 -2.24 17.92 0.83
N ILE A 20 -2.91 19.08 0.79
CA ILE A 20 -2.27 20.39 0.60
C ILE A 20 -1.36 20.79 1.78
N PRO A 21 -1.80 20.77 3.06
CA PRO A 21 -0.93 21.09 4.19
C PRO A 21 0.15 20.04 4.40
N LEU A 22 -0.09 18.77 4.05
CA LEU A 22 0.92 17.72 4.13
C LEU A 22 2.02 17.90 3.07
N GLY A 23 1.65 18.30 1.86
CA GLY A 23 2.59 18.74 0.82
C GLY A 23 3.41 19.97 1.25
N LEU A 24 2.75 20.98 1.81
CA LEU A 24 3.42 22.18 2.34
C LEU A 24 4.34 21.85 3.53
N ALA A 25 3.96 20.92 4.41
CA ALA A 25 4.79 20.49 5.52
C ALA A 25 6.07 19.80 5.03
N ILE A 26 5.98 18.95 4.00
CA ILE A 26 7.16 18.29 3.40
C ILE A 26 8.08 19.33 2.76
N ILE A 27 7.54 20.32 2.03
CA ILE A 27 8.33 21.41 1.43
C ILE A 27 8.97 22.28 2.52
N ALA A 28 8.24 22.60 3.59
CA ALA A 28 8.74 23.37 4.72
C ALA A 28 9.84 22.61 5.48
N ILE A 29 9.69 21.32 5.71
CA ILE A 29 10.72 20.46 6.33
C ILE A 29 11.94 20.37 5.42
N PHE A 30 11.76 20.23 4.11
CA PHE A 30 12.85 20.21 3.14
C PHE A 30 13.63 21.55 3.11
N PHE A 31 12.92 22.69 3.10
CA PHE A 31 13.53 24.02 3.19
C PHE A 31 14.17 24.28 4.56
N MET A 32 13.57 23.76 5.63
CA MET A 32 14.14 23.86 6.98
C MET A 32 15.44 23.06 7.03
N MET A 33 15.45 21.79 6.62
CA MET A 33 16.65 20.94 6.63
C MET A 33 17.75 21.46 5.67
N SER A 34 17.37 21.99 4.51
CA SER A 34 18.26 22.65 3.55
C SER A 34 18.84 23.97 4.09
N SER A 35 18.04 24.76 4.80
CA SER A 35 18.48 26.02 5.43
C SER A 35 19.29 25.80 6.71
N TYR A 36 19.07 24.71 7.46
CA TYR A 36 19.93 24.29 8.56
C TYR A 36 21.29 23.81 8.05
N ARG A 37 21.34 23.07 6.93
CA ARG A 37 22.61 22.77 6.24
C ARG A 37 23.31 24.06 5.77
N ARG A 38 22.60 24.97 5.10
CA ARG A 38 23.18 26.26 4.64
C ARG A 38 23.58 27.19 5.79
N ARG A 39 22.86 27.22 6.91
CA ARG A 39 23.20 28.01 8.11
C ARG A 39 24.38 27.42 8.87
N MET A 40 24.55 26.09 8.89
CA MET A 40 25.75 25.47 9.46
C MET A 40 27.00 25.76 8.63
N LEU A 41 26.89 25.80 7.29
CA LEU A 41 27.98 26.25 6.43
C LEU A 41 28.29 27.76 6.57
N ARG A 42 27.29 28.60 6.91
CA ARG A 42 27.52 30.03 7.17
C ARG A 42 28.05 30.36 8.57
N ARG A 43 28.01 29.43 9.52
CA ARG A 43 28.65 29.61 10.84
C ARG A 43 30.19 29.58 10.78
N GLN A 44 30.78 29.18 9.65
CA GLN A 44 32.23 29.27 9.43
C GLN A 44 32.68 30.58 8.76
N ALA A 45 31.76 31.45 8.34
CA ALA A 45 32.08 32.72 7.69
C ALA A 45 32.07 33.90 8.69
N GLN A 46 32.67 33.69 9.87
CA GLN A 46 32.94 34.79 10.79
C GLN A 46 34.28 35.40 10.40
N PRO A 47 34.35 36.67 9.94
CA PRO A 47 35.63 37.29 9.61
C PRO A 47 36.44 37.42 10.91
N PRO A 48 37.63 36.81 11.01
CA PRO A 48 38.38 36.81 12.25
C PRO A 48 38.86 38.24 12.56
N ARG A 49 38.61 38.66 13.80
CA ARG A 49 39.28 39.81 14.40
C ARG A 49 40.79 39.64 14.24
N GLN A 50 41.40 40.70 13.73
CA GLN A 50 42.84 40.86 13.51
C GLN A 50 43.63 40.42 14.75
N THR A 51 44.51 39.44 14.56
CA THR A 51 45.55 39.02 15.52
C THR A 51 46.88 39.12 14.77
N PRO A 52 47.93 39.72 15.36
CA PRO A 52 49.09 40.20 14.61
C PRO A 52 49.98 39.04 14.13
N LEU A 53 50.52 39.25 12.92
CA LEU A 53 51.54 38.50 12.19
C LEU A 53 52.25 37.39 12.97
N ARG A 54 51.81 36.15 12.74
CA ARG A 54 52.63 34.95 12.89
C ARG A 54 53.08 34.52 11.50
N GLU A 55 54.39 34.50 11.32
CA GLU A 55 55.13 34.05 10.14
C GLU A 55 54.59 32.69 9.63
N PRO A 56 54.28 32.55 8.32
CA PRO A 56 53.78 31.29 7.80
C PRO A 56 54.93 30.30 7.61
N PRO A 57 54.97 29.13 8.31
CA PRO A 57 55.74 28.02 7.80
C PRO A 57 55.11 27.55 6.50
N SER A 58 55.97 27.30 5.53
CA SER A 58 55.73 26.87 4.17
C SER A 58 54.49 25.98 3.99
N THR A 59 53.74 26.27 2.92
CA THR A 59 52.64 25.46 2.39
C THR A 59 52.87 23.97 2.60
N PRO A 60 51.95 23.24 3.28
CA PRO A 60 51.90 21.80 3.14
C PRO A 60 51.52 21.53 1.69
N ALA A 61 52.48 21.03 0.91
CA ALA A 61 52.18 20.38 -0.36
C ALA A 61 50.97 19.45 -0.13
N LEU A 62 49.97 19.51 -1.00
CA LEU A 62 48.82 18.63 -0.95
C LEU A 62 49.31 17.17 -0.94
N ASN A 63 49.44 16.56 0.23
CA ASN A 63 49.88 15.18 0.35
C ASN A 63 48.85 14.29 -0.36
N PRO A 64 49.18 13.65 -1.49
CA PRO A 64 48.23 12.82 -2.25
C PRO A 64 47.74 11.63 -1.42
N GLN A 65 48.46 11.27 -0.36
CA GLN A 65 48.07 10.25 0.61
C GLN A 65 46.77 10.57 1.35
N HIS A 66 46.50 11.84 1.73
CA HIS A 66 45.26 12.17 2.43
C HIS A 66 44.03 12.07 1.52
N GLN A 67 44.16 12.38 0.22
CA GLN A 67 43.07 12.23 -0.75
C GLN A 67 42.82 10.75 -1.08
N ALA A 68 43.88 9.95 -1.24
CA ALA A 68 43.76 8.51 -1.44
C ALA A 68 43.05 7.85 -0.24
N GLN A 69 43.42 8.21 0.99
CA GLN A 69 42.77 7.68 2.20
C GLN A 69 41.28 8.07 2.30
N ALA A 70 40.92 9.31 1.94
CA ALA A 70 39.51 9.74 1.93
C ALA A 70 38.66 8.95 0.92
N GLN A 71 39.21 8.66 -0.27
CA GLN A 71 38.54 7.83 -1.27
C GLN A 71 38.39 6.37 -0.82
N THR A 72 39.42 5.80 -0.20
CA THR A 72 39.36 4.42 0.32
C THR A 72 38.32 4.29 1.43
N ARG A 73 38.20 5.26 2.33
CA ARG A 73 37.15 5.26 3.37
C ARG A 73 35.75 5.27 2.77
N LEU A 74 35.49 6.17 1.82
CA LEU A 74 34.20 6.23 1.11
C LEU A 74 33.83 4.90 0.42
N LYS A 75 34.82 4.23 -0.19
CA LYS A 75 34.61 2.92 -0.81
C LYS A 75 34.23 1.85 0.22
N HIS A 76 34.94 1.79 1.33
CA HIS A 76 34.62 0.85 2.41
C HIS A 76 33.26 1.13 3.05
N ASP A 77 32.89 2.40 3.24
CA ASP A 77 31.58 2.78 3.78
C ASP A 77 30.46 2.36 2.81
N LEU A 78 30.67 2.50 1.49
CA LEU A 78 29.71 2.04 0.49
C LEU A 78 29.61 0.51 0.47
N GLU A 79 30.73 -0.20 0.52
CA GLU A 79 30.76 -1.67 0.64
C GLU A 79 29.98 -2.13 1.87
N ALA A 80 30.18 -1.48 3.02
CA ALA A 80 29.46 -1.78 4.25
C ALA A 80 27.94 -1.58 4.08
N LEU A 81 27.51 -0.48 3.48
CA LEU A 81 26.08 -0.22 3.20
C LEU A 81 25.47 -1.22 2.21
N MET A 82 26.24 -1.66 1.19
CA MET A 82 25.77 -2.66 0.24
C MET A 82 25.55 -4.01 0.93
N VAL A 83 26.47 -4.41 1.82
CA VAL A 83 26.32 -5.61 2.63
C VAL A 83 25.11 -5.49 3.56
N GLU A 84 24.95 -4.36 4.25
CA GLU A 84 23.80 -4.12 5.13
C GLU A 84 22.47 -4.14 4.36
N LEU A 85 22.43 -3.61 3.13
CA LEU A 85 21.25 -3.67 2.27
C LEU A 85 20.95 -5.09 1.78
N GLU A 86 21.98 -5.88 1.46
CA GLU A 86 21.83 -7.28 1.09
C GLU A 86 21.28 -8.10 2.26
N GLU A 87 21.82 -7.89 3.46
CA GLU A 87 21.33 -8.51 4.70
C GLU A 87 19.90 -8.09 5.03
N PHE A 88 19.59 -6.79 4.88
CA PHE A 88 18.24 -6.29 5.06
C PHE A 88 17.26 -6.90 4.05
N SER A 89 17.67 -6.98 2.78
CA SER A 89 16.86 -7.62 1.73
C SER A 89 16.60 -9.08 2.06
N ARG A 90 17.63 -9.83 2.46
CA ARG A 90 17.48 -11.23 2.90
C ARG A 90 16.55 -11.36 4.11
N SER A 91 16.67 -10.46 5.09
CA SER A 91 15.82 -10.42 6.28
C SER A 91 14.36 -10.14 5.93
N VAL A 92 14.11 -9.16 5.05
CA VAL A 92 12.76 -8.82 4.59
C VAL A 92 12.15 -9.97 3.80
N SER A 93 12.91 -10.60 2.90
CA SER A 93 12.45 -11.79 2.17
C SER A 93 12.04 -12.91 3.13
N ALA A 94 12.88 -13.24 4.10
CA ALA A 94 12.56 -14.27 5.09
C ALA A 94 11.30 -13.92 5.93
N GLN A 95 11.12 -12.64 6.29
CA GLN A 95 9.93 -12.19 7.00
C GLN A 95 8.67 -12.27 6.14
N ILE A 96 8.77 -11.94 4.84
CA ILE A 96 7.67 -12.08 3.88
C ILE A 96 7.29 -13.56 3.76
N ASP A 97 8.26 -14.45 3.57
CA ASP A 97 8.03 -15.89 3.44
C ASP A 97 7.34 -16.47 4.68
N MET A 98 7.79 -16.08 5.87
CA MET A 98 7.16 -16.47 7.13
C MET A 98 5.70 -15.98 7.21
N ARG A 99 5.44 -14.72 6.84
CA ARG A 99 4.08 -14.16 6.88
C ARG A 99 3.18 -14.82 5.84
N PHE A 100 3.69 -15.14 4.65
CA PHE A 100 2.96 -15.89 3.64
C PHE A 100 2.57 -17.29 4.13
N ALA A 101 3.51 -18.04 4.72
CA ALA A 101 3.21 -19.35 5.29
C ALA A 101 2.13 -19.29 6.38
N LYS A 102 2.16 -18.24 7.21
CA LYS A 102 1.14 -18.02 8.24
C LYS A 102 -0.22 -17.66 7.63
N LEU A 103 -0.25 -16.82 6.59
CA LEU A 103 -1.48 -16.47 5.87
C LEU A 103 -2.10 -17.69 5.20
N GLU A 104 -1.29 -18.49 4.50
CA GLU A 104 -1.75 -19.72 3.85
C GLU A 104 -2.40 -20.67 4.88
N THR A 105 -1.75 -20.85 6.04
CA THR A 105 -2.29 -21.67 7.12
C THR A 105 -3.62 -21.12 7.65
N ALA A 106 -3.73 -19.79 7.82
CA ALA A 106 -4.94 -19.15 8.31
C ALA A 106 -6.11 -19.25 7.30
N ILE A 107 -5.83 -19.10 6.01
CA ILE A 107 -6.80 -19.28 4.92
C ILE A 107 -7.33 -20.73 4.93
N GLN A 108 -6.42 -21.71 5.00
CA GLN A 108 -6.82 -23.11 5.05
C GLN A 108 -7.65 -23.45 6.30
N ASP A 109 -7.34 -22.86 7.45
CA ASP A 109 -8.16 -23.03 8.67
C ASP A 109 -9.55 -22.41 8.50
N ALA A 110 -9.63 -21.22 7.89
CA ALA A 110 -10.91 -20.57 7.58
C ALA A 110 -11.77 -21.43 6.64
N ASP A 111 -11.19 -21.97 5.57
CA ASP A 111 -11.91 -22.82 4.61
C ASP A 111 -12.43 -24.11 5.24
N ARG A 112 -11.64 -24.71 6.15
CA ARG A 112 -12.07 -25.88 6.93
C ARG A 112 -13.27 -25.53 7.81
N ARG A 113 -13.25 -24.37 8.48
CA ARG A 113 -14.36 -23.90 9.33
C ARG A 113 -15.60 -23.59 8.52
N ILE A 114 -15.48 -22.92 7.36
CA ILE A 114 -16.60 -22.65 6.45
C ILE A 114 -17.24 -23.96 5.99
N THR A 115 -16.41 -24.93 5.60
CA THR A 115 -16.90 -26.26 5.18
C THR A 115 -17.62 -26.98 6.32
N ALA A 116 -17.07 -26.94 7.54
CA ALA A 116 -17.69 -27.53 8.71
C ALA A 116 -19.04 -26.87 9.03
N LEU A 117 -19.08 -25.53 9.00
CA LEU A 117 -20.30 -24.74 9.22
C LEU A 117 -21.37 -25.07 8.18
N ASN A 118 -21.02 -25.05 6.88
CA ASN A 118 -21.94 -25.39 5.79
C ASN A 118 -22.52 -26.80 5.94
N ARG A 119 -21.73 -27.78 6.41
CA ARG A 119 -22.22 -29.14 6.70
C ARG A 119 -23.20 -29.15 7.86
N LEU A 120 -22.93 -28.40 8.93
CA LEU A 120 -23.84 -28.29 10.07
C LEU A 120 -25.15 -27.60 9.67
N THR A 121 -25.06 -26.47 8.98
CA THR A 121 -26.22 -25.73 8.46
C THR A 121 -27.07 -26.63 7.55
N ARG A 122 -26.45 -27.39 6.64
CA ARG A 122 -27.17 -28.34 5.77
C ARG A 122 -27.87 -29.43 6.57
N ARG A 123 -27.21 -30.04 7.55
CA ARG A 123 -27.83 -31.06 8.42
C ARG A 123 -29.01 -30.50 9.23
N LEU A 124 -28.92 -29.25 9.68
CA LEU A 124 -30.02 -28.58 10.36
C LEU A 124 -31.21 -28.35 9.43
N ALA A 125 -30.96 -27.92 8.19
CA ALA A 125 -32.01 -27.78 7.17
C ALA A 125 -32.69 -29.12 6.86
N GLU A 126 -31.90 -30.18 6.64
CA GLU A 126 -32.40 -31.55 6.43
C GLU A 126 -33.24 -32.06 7.62
N ARG A 127 -32.79 -31.82 8.86
CA ARG A 127 -33.52 -32.22 10.07
C ARG A 127 -34.84 -31.45 10.24
N ASN A 128 -34.86 -30.18 9.87
CA ASN A 128 -36.04 -29.33 10.02
C ASN A 128 -37.04 -29.48 8.87
N GLY A 129 -36.77 -30.34 7.88
CA GLY A 129 -37.62 -30.51 6.70
C GLY A 129 -37.76 -29.22 5.87
N GLN A 130 -36.89 -28.24 6.11
CA GLN A 130 -36.87 -26.98 5.41
C GLN A 130 -35.96 -27.18 4.18
N PRO A 131 -36.48 -27.15 2.94
CA PRO A 131 -35.61 -26.99 1.80
C PRO A 131 -34.89 -25.66 1.97
N VAL A 132 -33.56 -25.67 1.92
CA VAL A 132 -32.77 -24.42 1.85
C VAL A 132 -33.34 -23.64 0.67
N PRO A 133 -33.85 -22.41 0.84
CA PRO A 133 -34.35 -21.63 -0.29
C PRO A 133 -33.15 -21.36 -1.19
N GLU A 134 -33.05 -22.10 -2.29
CA GLU A 134 -32.00 -21.97 -3.30
C GLU A 134 -31.88 -20.51 -3.76
N ASN A 135 -33.01 -19.78 -3.79
CA ASN A 135 -33.10 -18.36 -4.11
C ASN A 135 -32.16 -17.46 -3.29
N GLU A 136 -32.05 -17.60 -1.97
CA GLU A 136 -31.22 -16.65 -1.18
C GLU A 136 -29.71 -16.83 -1.45
N ALA A 137 -29.27 -18.06 -1.73
CA ALA A 137 -27.88 -18.34 -2.10
C ALA A 137 -27.59 -17.90 -3.56
N HIS A 138 -28.60 -17.93 -4.43
CA HIS A 138 -28.52 -17.39 -5.78
C HIS A 138 -28.44 -15.86 -5.77
N ASP A 139 -29.23 -15.19 -4.91
CA ASP A 139 -29.26 -13.73 -4.77
C ASP A 139 -27.89 -13.16 -4.38
N LEU A 140 -27.22 -13.76 -3.38
CA LEU A 140 -25.86 -13.35 -2.96
C LEU A 140 -24.81 -13.55 -4.08
N ARG A 141 -24.97 -14.57 -4.93
CA ARG A 141 -24.05 -14.82 -6.05
C ARG A 141 -24.31 -13.87 -7.23
N HIS A 142 -25.55 -13.47 -7.44
CA HIS A 142 -25.91 -12.47 -8.44
C HIS A 142 -25.46 -11.07 -8.04
N GLU A 143 -25.49 -10.76 -6.74
CA GLU A 143 -25.00 -9.49 -6.19
C GLU A 143 -23.53 -9.23 -6.55
N ILE A 144 -22.66 -10.23 -6.43
CA ILE A 144 -21.24 -10.13 -6.84
C ILE A 144 -21.11 -9.83 -8.34
N VAL A 145 -21.93 -10.46 -9.18
CA VAL A 145 -21.93 -10.22 -10.64
C VAL A 145 -22.38 -8.78 -10.94
N TYR A 146 -23.33 -8.25 -10.17
CA TYR A 146 -23.79 -6.86 -10.30
C TYR A 146 -22.75 -5.84 -9.87
N GLU A 147 -22.06 -6.06 -8.74
CA GLU A 147 -20.99 -5.17 -8.29
C GLU A 147 -19.84 -5.09 -9.30
N LEU A 148 -19.41 -6.24 -9.85
CA LEU A 148 -18.36 -6.28 -10.86
C LEU A 148 -18.79 -5.60 -12.16
N SER A 149 -20.05 -5.75 -12.56
CA SER A 149 -20.60 -5.02 -13.71
C SER A 149 -20.68 -3.52 -13.46
N ASP A 150 -21.05 -3.10 -12.24
CA ASP A 150 -21.15 -1.67 -11.85
C ASP A 150 -19.76 -1.02 -11.76
N ALA A 151 -18.72 -1.82 -11.47
CA ALA A 151 -17.32 -1.43 -11.58
C ALA A 151 -16.82 -1.31 -13.04
N GLY A 152 -17.66 -1.67 -14.02
CA GLY A 152 -17.37 -1.53 -15.46
C GLY A 152 -16.68 -2.72 -16.12
N LEU A 153 -16.59 -3.88 -15.45
CA LEU A 153 -16.03 -5.09 -16.06
C LEU A 153 -16.96 -5.65 -17.13
N THR A 154 -16.38 -6.24 -18.18
CA THR A 154 -17.14 -6.89 -19.24
C THR A 154 -17.66 -8.28 -18.81
N PRO A 155 -18.75 -8.80 -19.41
CA PRO A 155 -19.26 -10.13 -19.08
C PRO A 155 -18.23 -11.27 -19.22
N ILE A 156 -17.28 -11.12 -20.15
CA ILE A 156 -16.21 -12.09 -20.38
C ILE A 156 -15.19 -12.06 -19.24
N GLU A 157 -14.83 -10.88 -18.74
CA GLU A 157 -13.91 -10.71 -17.62
C GLU A 157 -14.54 -11.21 -16.31
N ILE A 158 -15.81 -10.87 -16.08
CA ILE A 158 -16.57 -11.35 -14.92
C ILE A 158 -16.68 -12.88 -14.95
N ALA A 159 -16.96 -13.48 -16.11
CA ALA A 159 -17.02 -14.93 -16.26
C ALA A 159 -15.68 -15.60 -15.91
N ARG A 160 -14.56 -15.02 -16.34
CA ARG A 160 -13.21 -15.49 -16.02
C ARG A 160 -12.93 -15.44 -14.52
N ASP A 161 -13.29 -14.36 -13.85
CA ASP A 161 -12.99 -14.14 -12.43
C ASP A 161 -13.92 -14.92 -11.50
N THR A 162 -15.17 -15.14 -11.93
CA THR A 162 -16.19 -15.87 -11.15
C THR A 162 -16.25 -17.37 -11.47
N GLY A 163 -15.53 -17.83 -12.51
CA GLY A 163 -15.53 -19.22 -12.97
C GLY A 163 -16.86 -19.66 -13.62
N LYS A 164 -17.66 -18.70 -14.10
CA LYS A 164 -18.95 -18.92 -14.77
C LYS A 164 -18.81 -18.87 -16.29
N THR A 165 -19.86 -19.28 -17.01
CA THR A 165 -19.88 -19.11 -18.47
C THR A 165 -20.31 -17.69 -18.84
N PRO A 166 -19.79 -17.10 -19.94
CA PRO A 166 -20.20 -15.77 -20.39
C PRO A 166 -21.72 -15.64 -20.60
N GLY A 167 -22.37 -16.68 -21.15
CA GLY A 167 -23.82 -16.70 -21.35
C GLY A 167 -24.62 -16.70 -20.03
N GLU A 168 -24.10 -17.35 -18.98
CA GLU A 168 -24.71 -17.30 -17.65
C GLU A 168 -24.60 -15.90 -17.03
N ILE A 169 -23.46 -15.22 -17.20
CA ILE A 169 -23.28 -13.84 -16.75
C ILE A 169 -24.23 -12.89 -17.48
N GLU A 170 -24.33 -13.00 -18.81
CA GLU A 170 -25.26 -12.19 -19.61
C GLU A 170 -26.72 -12.40 -19.19
N LEU A 171 -27.11 -13.63 -18.88
CA LEU A 171 -28.45 -13.94 -18.37
C LEU A 171 -28.70 -13.23 -17.02
N ILE A 172 -27.76 -13.34 -16.07
CA ILE A 172 -27.86 -12.70 -14.74
C ILE A 172 -28.00 -11.17 -14.86
N LEU A 173 -27.21 -10.55 -15.74
CA LEU A 173 -27.27 -9.10 -15.99
C LEU A 173 -28.59 -8.68 -16.67
N ASN A 174 -29.09 -9.49 -17.60
CA ASN A 174 -30.38 -9.25 -18.25
C ASN A 174 -31.55 -9.36 -17.28
N LEU A 175 -31.50 -10.29 -16.31
CA LEU A 175 -32.51 -10.39 -15.25
C LEU A 175 -32.60 -9.11 -14.42
N ARG A 176 -31.46 -8.50 -14.05
CA ARG A 176 -31.45 -7.20 -13.36
C ARG A 176 -32.05 -6.09 -14.20
N LYS A 177 -31.66 -6.01 -15.49
CA LYS A 177 -32.20 -4.98 -16.40
C LYS A 177 -33.71 -5.09 -16.59
N GLN A 178 -34.26 -6.32 -16.59
CA GLN A 178 -35.71 -6.53 -16.67
C GLN A 178 -36.44 -6.10 -15.39
N VAL A 179 -35.83 -6.31 -14.22
CA VAL A 179 -36.37 -5.85 -12.93
C VAL A 179 -36.32 -4.32 -12.81
N ASP A 180 -35.19 -3.70 -13.18
CA ASP A 180 -34.99 -2.25 -13.09
C ASP A 180 -35.74 -1.46 -14.19
N GLY A 181 -36.03 -2.09 -15.33
CA GLY A 181 -36.71 -1.51 -16.48
C GLY A 181 -38.23 -1.73 -16.52
N GLY A 182 -38.82 -2.35 -15.49
CA GLY A 182 -40.24 -2.70 -15.41
C GLY A 182 -41.17 -1.64 -14.79
N HIS A 183 -40.82 -0.36 -14.89
CA HIS A 183 -41.66 0.77 -14.45
C HIS A 183 -42.28 1.52 -15.62
#